data_AF-A0AAJ6XND3-F1
#
_entry.id   AF-A0AAJ6XND3-F1
#
_cell.length_a   1.000
_cell.length_b   1.000
_cell.length_c   1.000
_cell.angle_alpha   90.00
_cell.angle_beta   90.00
_cell.angle_gamma   90.00
#
_symmetry.space_group_name_H-M   'P 1'
#
loop_
_entity.id
_entity.type
_entity.pdbx_description
1 polymer ?
#
loop_
_entity_poly.entity_id
_entity_poly.type
_entity_poly.pdbx_seq_one_letter_code
_entity_poly.pdbx_strand_id
1 'polypeptide(L)'
;MEHRCAEYGFPIETLFVQYSPGNIQLMRCANCEAVADEYIECEFMIILIDLILHKTKSYRHLLFSVINQRRVTFEGLLWKSIFVFLLLDANRSLLLKRNAGEWGSSVSFSSIVSTFQEYFLLQILVDVFVGNFMFICVFLLSMRLLLNTSIQISRCRDILLAVLVSSHFKIFLIATMVWEFPFSVIFIIDLFVLSSNMVALKVFSEPAMNRCIAACFCARAVKLLVTQISTQISLRF
;
A
#
# COMPACT_ATOMS: atom_id res chain seq x y z
N MET A 1 -23.96 6.47 -0.53
CA MET A 1 -23.11 5.40 0.05
C MET A 1 -22.89 5.75 1.49
N GLU A 2 -23.19 4.80 2.38
CA GLU A 2 -23.31 4.97 3.83
C GLU A 2 -21.97 5.19 4.51
N HIS A 3 -21.94 6.08 5.50
CA HIS A 3 -20.84 6.15 6.43
C HIS A 3 -20.80 4.87 7.27
N ARG A 4 -19.63 4.49 7.80
CA ARG A 4 -19.51 3.28 8.63
C ARG A 4 -18.89 3.61 9.98
N CYS A 5 -19.34 2.91 11.01
CA CYS A 5 -18.78 2.99 12.34
C CYS A 5 -17.31 2.54 12.35
N ALA A 6 -16.42 3.31 12.98
CA ALA A 6 -15.01 2.93 13.12
C ALA A 6 -14.82 1.67 14.00
N GLU A 7 -15.69 1.46 14.99
CA GLU A 7 -15.59 0.35 15.95
C GLU A 7 -16.02 -1.01 15.40
N TYR A 8 -17.13 -1.04 14.66
CA TYR A 8 -17.74 -2.30 14.22
C TYR A 8 -18.04 -2.37 12.73
N GLY A 9 -17.89 -1.27 11.97
CA GLY A 9 -18.12 -1.27 10.53
C GLY A 9 -19.60 -1.15 10.10
N PHE A 10 -20.53 -1.03 11.05
CA PHE A 10 -21.97 -0.89 10.76
C PHE A 10 -22.26 0.40 9.98
N PRO A 11 -23.19 0.37 9.00
CA PRO A 11 -23.60 1.56 8.27
C PRO A 11 -24.30 2.55 9.19
N ILE A 12 -23.99 3.84 9.01
CA ILE A 12 -24.51 4.99 9.74
C ILE A 12 -24.89 6.07 8.72
N GLU A 13 -26.02 6.74 8.94
CA GLU A 13 -26.53 7.79 8.06
C GLU A 13 -25.70 9.09 8.14
N THR A 14 -25.32 9.51 9.36
CA THR A 14 -24.51 10.72 9.60
C THR A 14 -23.44 10.48 10.68
N LEU A 15 -22.19 10.85 10.41
CA LEU A 15 -21.08 10.71 11.38
C LEU A 15 -21.06 11.83 12.43
N PHE A 16 -21.45 13.04 12.02
CA PHE A 16 -21.49 14.21 12.87
C PHE A 16 -22.62 15.15 12.44
N VAL A 17 -23.13 15.91 13.40
CA VAL A 17 -24.06 17.03 13.15
C VAL A 17 -23.31 18.32 13.41
N GLN A 18 -23.34 19.23 12.45
CA GLN A 18 -22.73 20.55 12.60
C GLN A 18 -23.79 21.56 13.03
N TYR A 19 -23.64 22.14 14.21
CA TYR A 19 -24.54 23.17 14.74
C TYR A 19 -24.08 24.58 14.36
N SER A 20 -22.77 24.80 14.18
CA SER A 20 -22.16 26.09 13.85
C SER A 20 -20.80 25.87 13.15
N PRO A 21 -20.23 26.83 12.40
CA PRO A 21 -18.89 26.68 11.84
C PRO A 21 -17.88 26.39 12.97
N GLY A 22 -17.27 25.21 12.95
CA GLY A 22 -16.36 24.73 14.01
C GLY A 22 -17.02 24.01 15.21
N ASN A 23 -18.35 24.02 15.34
CA ASN A 23 -19.05 23.27 16.38
C ASN A 23 -19.73 22.03 15.77
N ILE A 24 -19.04 20.89 15.88
CA ILE A 24 -19.52 19.58 15.43
C ILE A 24 -19.79 18.70 16.64
N GLN A 25 -20.88 17.94 16.59
CA GLN A 25 -21.18 16.91 17.58
C GLN A 25 -21.11 15.54 16.90
N LEU A 26 -20.26 14.67 17.43
CA LEU A 26 -20.14 13.30 16.94
C LEU A 26 -21.37 12.48 17.33
N MET A 27 -21.90 11.73 16.37
CA MET A 27 -23.04 10.86 16.59
C MET A 27 -22.61 9.56 17.26
N ARG A 28 -23.48 8.98 18.09
CA ARG A 28 -23.28 7.63 18.62
C ARG A 28 -23.87 6.61 17.66
N CYS A 29 -23.17 5.49 17.48
CA CYS A 29 -23.69 4.40 16.66
C CYS A 29 -24.84 3.71 17.38
N ALA A 30 -25.95 3.46 16.68
CA ALA A 30 -27.14 2.82 17.24
C ALA A 30 -26.90 1.38 17.73
N ASN A 31 -25.86 0.70 17.20
CA ASN A 31 -25.59 -0.70 17.54
C ASN A 31 -24.53 -0.87 18.63
N CYS A 32 -23.52 0.00 18.68
CA CYS A 32 -22.43 -0.12 19.65
C CYS A 32 -22.43 0.93 20.75
N GLU A 33 -23.35 1.92 20.67
CA GLU A 33 -23.51 3.05 21.60
C GLU A 33 -22.27 3.95 21.81
N ALA A 34 -21.12 3.53 21.29
CA ALA A 34 -19.89 4.30 21.21
C ALA A 34 -19.99 5.41 20.17
N VAL A 35 -19.11 6.40 20.32
CA VAL A 35 -18.92 7.48 19.34
C VAL A 35 -18.57 6.86 17.99
N ALA A 36 -19.29 7.24 16.94
CA ALA A 36 -19.24 6.60 15.62
C ALA A 36 -17.84 6.67 14.98
N ASP A 37 -17.15 7.79 15.15
CA ASP A 37 -15.81 8.02 14.63
C ASP A 37 -15.10 9.17 15.39
N GLU A 38 -14.34 8.83 16.43
CA GLU A 38 -13.58 9.80 17.25
C GLU A 38 -12.44 10.47 16.47
N TYR A 39 -11.93 9.81 15.42
CA TYR A 39 -10.80 10.31 14.64
C TYR A 39 -11.13 11.53 13.78
N ILE A 40 -12.41 11.91 13.66
CA ILE A 40 -12.83 13.12 12.94
C ILE A 40 -12.30 14.40 13.63
N GLU A 41 -12.18 14.38 14.96
CA GLU A 41 -11.68 15.51 15.74
C GLU A 41 -10.15 15.46 15.91
N CYS A 42 -9.53 14.32 15.64
CA CYS A 42 -8.09 14.13 15.80
C CYS A 42 -7.29 14.76 14.66
N GLU A 43 -6.10 15.25 14.99
CA GLU A 43 -5.10 15.62 14.01
C GLU A 43 -4.57 14.39 13.26
N PHE A 44 -4.15 14.60 12.00
CA PHE A 44 -3.65 13.54 11.12
C PHE A 44 -2.47 12.75 11.72
N MET A 45 -1.63 13.39 12.55
CA MET A 45 -0.50 12.73 13.21
C MET A 45 -0.95 11.58 14.12
N ILE A 46 -2.05 11.75 14.86
CA ILE A 46 -2.59 10.73 15.76
C ILE A 46 -3.11 9.54 14.95
N ILE A 47 -3.81 9.83 13.85
CA ILE A 47 -4.29 8.81 12.92
C ILE A 47 -3.12 8.01 12.35
N LEU A 48 -2.02 8.68 11.99
CA LEU A 48 -0.82 8.05 11.44
C LEU A 48 -0.11 7.14 12.47
N ILE A 49 0.01 7.57 13.72
CA ILE A 49 0.58 6.74 14.79
C ILE A 49 -0.27 5.49 15.00
N ASP A 50 -1.59 5.64 15.09
CA ASP A 50 -2.51 4.52 15.26
C ASP A 50 -2.56 3.60 14.03
N LEU A 51 -2.27 4.12 12.84
CA LEU A 51 -2.10 3.34 11.61
C LEU A 51 -0.82 2.49 11.68
N ILE A 52 0.30 3.09 12.12
CA ILE A 52 1.58 2.39 12.32
C ILE A 52 1.44 1.29 13.39
N LEU A 53 0.61 1.53 14.41
CA LEU A 53 0.29 0.53 15.45
C LEU A 53 -0.68 -0.57 14.99
N HIS A 54 -1.05 -0.62 13.70
CA HIS A 54 -2.00 -1.59 13.15
C HIS A 54 -3.38 -1.60 13.83
N LYS A 55 -3.84 -0.48 14.42
CA LYS A 55 -5.19 -0.43 15.02
C LYS A 55 -6.25 -0.48 13.91
N THR A 56 -7.14 -1.47 13.95
CA THR A 56 -8.20 -1.63 12.93
C THR A 56 -9.12 -0.41 12.81
N LYS A 57 -9.30 0.34 13.89
CA LYS A 57 -10.14 1.55 13.94
C LYS A 57 -9.59 2.67 13.04
N SER A 58 -8.27 2.91 13.06
CA SER A 58 -7.63 3.94 12.22
C SER A 58 -7.70 3.58 10.74
N TYR A 59 -7.54 2.28 10.39
CA TYR A 59 -7.75 1.81 9.02
C TYR A 59 -9.19 2.04 8.56
N ARG A 60 -10.21 1.79 9.41
CA ARG A 60 -11.61 2.06 9.07
C ARG A 60 -11.89 3.54 8.85
N HIS A 61 -11.41 4.40 9.75
CA HIS A 61 -11.52 5.85 9.58
C HIS A 61 -10.87 6.32 8.27
N LEU A 62 -9.63 5.89 8.01
CA LEU A 62 -8.90 6.29 6.82
C LEU A 62 -9.57 5.78 5.53
N LEU A 63 -10.03 4.53 5.52
CA LEU A 63 -10.61 3.88 4.34
C LEU A 63 -12.07 4.26 4.06
N PHE A 64 -12.90 4.48 5.09
CA PHE A 64 -14.33 4.78 4.92
C PHE A 64 -14.69 6.23 5.15
N SER A 65 -14.01 6.94 6.06
CA SER A 65 -14.29 8.35 6.31
C SER A 65 -13.45 9.24 5.39
N VAL A 66 -12.12 9.13 5.46
CA VAL A 66 -11.22 10.02 4.69
C VAL A 66 -11.28 9.75 3.18
N ILE A 67 -11.20 8.49 2.75
CA ILE A 67 -11.21 8.13 1.33
C ILE A 67 -12.57 8.38 0.69
N ASN A 68 -13.68 8.20 1.42
CA ASN A 68 -15.02 8.49 0.90
C ASN A 68 -15.30 9.99 0.80
N GLN A 69 -14.90 10.76 1.82
CA GLN A 69 -15.07 12.22 1.84
C GLN A 69 -14.23 12.92 0.76
N ARG A 70 -13.07 12.35 0.40
CA ARG A 70 -12.16 12.89 -0.62
C ARG A 70 -12.45 12.41 -2.06
N ARG A 71 -13.63 11.84 -2.34
CA ARG A 71 -14.04 11.38 -3.69
C ARG A 71 -14.05 12.45 -4.78
N VAL A 72 -14.11 13.74 -4.44
CA VAL A 72 -14.11 14.84 -5.44
C VAL A 72 -12.68 15.17 -5.91
N THR A 73 -11.64 14.82 -5.13
CA THR A 73 -10.21 15.00 -5.45
C THR A 73 -9.50 13.67 -5.76
N PHE A 74 -10.29 12.65 -6.13
CA PHE A 74 -9.89 11.24 -6.16
C PHE A 74 -8.83 10.91 -7.21
N GLU A 75 -8.90 11.51 -8.41
CA GLU A 75 -7.94 11.23 -9.49
C GLU A 75 -6.55 11.79 -9.18
N GLY A 76 -6.48 13.03 -8.67
CA GLY A 76 -5.21 13.65 -8.30
C GLY A 76 -4.51 12.92 -7.16
N LEU A 77 -5.26 12.44 -6.16
CA LEU A 77 -4.70 11.71 -5.03
C LEU A 77 -4.21 10.31 -5.43
N LEU A 78 -4.99 9.61 -6.26
CA LEU A 78 -4.64 8.27 -6.77
C LEU A 78 -3.33 8.30 -7.55
N TRP A 79 -3.21 9.20 -8.52
CA TRP A 79 -2.00 9.29 -9.33
C TRP A 79 -0.77 9.64 -8.49
N LYS A 80 -0.91 10.55 -7.52
CA LYS A 80 0.14 10.87 -6.55
C LYS A 80 0.56 9.66 -5.72
N SER A 81 -0.41 8.88 -5.22
CA SER A 81 -0.14 7.67 -4.45
C SER A 81 0.56 6.59 -5.29
N ILE A 82 0.12 6.40 -6.54
CA ILE A 82 0.76 5.48 -7.49
C ILE A 82 2.21 5.90 -7.76
N PHE A 83 2.44 7.19 -8.00
CA PHE A 83 3.78 7.72 -8.25
C PHE A 83 4.73 7.49 -7.06
N VAL A 84 4.28 7.81 -5.84
CA VAL A 84 5.05 7.55 -4.61
C VAL A 84 5.30 6.05 -4.44
N PHE A 85 4.30 5.21 -4.68
CA PHE A 85 4.43 3.76 -4.58
C PHE A 85 5.47 3.21 -5.57
N LEU A 86 5.48 3.70 -6.81
CA LEU A 86 6.47 3.33 -7.83
C LEU A 86 7.88 3.78 -7.45
N LEU A 87 8.05 5.00 -6.93
CA LEU A 87 9.35 5.50 -6.46
C LEU A 87 9.92 4.63 -5.33
N LEU A 88 9.09 4.27 -4.35
CA LEU A 88 9.51 3.40 -3.25
C LEU A 88 9.87 1.99 -3.72
N ASP A 89 9.19 1.49 -4.75
CA ASP A 89 9.47 0.19 -5.35
C ASP A 89 10.75 0.20 -6.20
N ALA A 90 11.02 1.31 -6.91
CA ALA A 90 12.28 1.54 -7.59
C ALA A 90 13.45 1.61 -6.62
N ASN A 91 13.28 2.30 -5.48
CA ASN A 91 14.26 2.32 -4.40
C ASN A 91 14.54 0.89 -3.89
N ARG A 92 13.50 0.08 -3.63
CA ARG A 92 13.66 -1.33 -3.25
C ARG A 92 14.47 -2.14 -4.26
N SER A 93 14.16 -2.00 -5.55
CA SER A 93 14.85 -2.74 -6.63
C SER A 93 16.33 -2.35 -6.71
N LEU A 94 16.62 -1.05 -6.62
CA LEU A 94 17.98 -0.51 -6.59
C LEU A 94 18.78 -1.05 -5.39
N LEU A 95 18.17 -1.09 -4.19
CA LEU A 95 18.83 -1.61 -2.99
C LEU A 95 19.15 -3.10 -3.10
N LEU A 96 18.26 -3.91 -3.68
CA LEU A 96 18.49 -5.34 -3.89
C LEU A 96 19.65 -5.57 -4.88
N LYS A 97 19.68 -4.83 -5.99
CA LYS A 97 20.77 -4.91 -6.98
C LYS A 97 22.12 -4.46 -6.40
N ARG A 98 22.14 -3.36 -5.62
CA ARG A 98 23.33 -2.89 -4.89
C ARG A 98 23.93 -3.97 -3.99
N ASN A 99 23.08 -4.66 -3.23
CA ASN A 99 23.51 -5.68 -2.27
C ASN A 99 23.88 -7.02 -2.93
N ALA A 100 23.40 -7.31 -4.15
CA ALA A 100 23.67 -8.55 -4.87
C ALA A 100 25.08 -8.65 -5.49
N GLY A 101 25.91 -7.59 -5.37
CA GLY A 101 27.31 -7.63 -5.78
C GLY A 101 27.63 -6.98 -7.13
N GLU A 102 26.73 -6.20 -7.72
CA GLU A 102 27.03 -5.43 -8.95
C GLU A 102 28.08 -4.31 -8.75
N TRP A 103 28.46 -4.00 -7.49
CA TRP A 103 29.59 -3.12 -7.16
C TRP A 103 30.83 -3.89 -6.66
N GLY A 104 30.88 -5.20 -6.92
CA GLY A 104 31.87 -6.13 -6.38
C GLY A 104 32.92 -6.61 -7.37
N SER A 105 33.28 -5.85 -8.41
CA SER A 105 34.57 -6.05 -9.11
C SER A 105 35.02 -4.82 -9.90
N SER A 106 36.25 -4.43 -9.62
CA SER A 106 37.14 -3.49 -10.34
C SER A 106 36.75 -3.11 -11.78
N VAL A 107 36.17 -1.93 -11.99
CA VAL A 107 36.32 -1.23 -13.28
C VAL A 107 36.52 0.26 -13.06
N SER A 108 37.65 0.74 -13.56
CA SER A 108 38.09 2.14 -13.60
C SER A 108 37.01 3.08 -14.16
N PHE A 109 36.63 4.06 -13.35
CA PHE A 109 35.79 5.20 -13.71
C PHE A 109 36.50 6.10 -14.73
N SER A 110 35.93 6.31 -15.92
CA SER A 110 35.82 7.67 -16.50
C SER A 110 35.09 7.77 -17.84
N SER A 111 34.89 6.70 -18.62
CA SER A 111 34.33 6.88 -19.98
C SER A 111 33.35 5.79 -20.49
N ILE A 112 33.22 4.66 -19.82
CA ILE A 112 32.19 3.62 -20.12
C ILE A 112 30.90 3.82 -19.29
N VAL A 113 30.93 4.78 -18.36
CA VAL A 113 29.95 4.94 -17.27
C VAL A 113 28.62 5.57 -17.73
N SER A 114 28.54 6.38 -18.79
CA SER A 114 27.27 7.05 -19.12
C SER A 114 26.24 6.11 -19.77
N THR A 115 26.64 5.29 -20.76
CA THR A 115 25.72 4.44 -21.52
C THR A 115 25.27 3.20 -20.74
N PHE A 116 26.17 2.58 -19.96
CA PHE A 116 25.81 1.45 -19.09
C PHE A 116 24.91 1.89 -17.91
N GLN A 117 25.13 3.09 -17.36
CA GLN A 117 24.28 3.66 -16.31
C GLN A 117 22.85 3.94 -16.80
N GLU A 118 22.70 4.43 -18.03
CA GLU A 118 21.38 4.67 -18.65
C GLU A 118 20.60 3.37 -18.89
N TYR A 119 21.26 2.31 -19.39
CA TYR A 119 20.63 1.00 -19.56
C TYR A 119 20.26 0.36 -18.22
N PHE A 120 21.10 0.52 -17.19
CA PHE A 120 20.86 0.01 -15.85
C PHE A 120 19.63 0.65 -15.19
N LEU A 121 19.50 1.97 -15.27
CA LEU A 121 18.32 2.68 -14.79
C LEU A 121 17.06 2.31 -15.58
N LEU A 122 17.17 2.15 -16.90
CA LEU A 122 16.07 1.70 -17.75
C LEU A 122 15.63 0.28 -17.38
N GLN A 123 16.57 -0.63 -17.10
CA GLN A 123 16.28 -1.99 -16.66
C GLN A 123 15.57 -2.00 -15.30
N ILE A 124 16.03 -1.21 -14.32
CA ILE A 124 15.32 -1.05 -13.03
C ILE A 124 13.90 -0.54 -13.26
N LEU A 125 13.72 0.45 -14.14
CA LEU A 125 12.42 1.02 -14.45
C LEU A 125 11.48 -0.04 -15.05
N VAL A 126 11.97 -0.80 -16.04
CA VAL A 126 11.22 -1.90 -16.68
C VAL A 126 10.86 -2.98 -15.64
N ASP A 127 11.81 -3.39 -14.80
CA ASP A 127 11.59 -4.39 -13.74
C ASP A 127 10.49 -3.95 -12.77
N VAL A 128 10.51 -2.67 -12.37
CA VAL A 128 9.52 -2.07 -11.47
C VAL A 128 8.14 -2.04 -12.14
N PHE A 129 8.04 -1.60 -13.39
CA PHE A 129 6.77 -1.57 -14.10
C PHE A 129 6.20 -2.98 -14.31
N VAL A 130 7.01 -3.93 -14.77
CA VAL A 130 6.59 -5.32 -14.99
C VAL A 130 6.19 -5.97 -13.66
N GLY A 131 6.99 -5.82 -12.61
CA GLY A 131 6.68 -6.37 -11.29
C GLY A 131 5.39 -5.81 -10.68
N ASN A 132 5.13 -4.51 -10.83
CA ASN A 132 3.89 -3.88 -10.35
C ASN A 132 2.68 -4.25 -11.21
N PHE A 133 2.84 -4.34 -12.53
CA PHE A 133 1.80 -4.81 -13.42
C PHE A 133 1.39 -6.25 -13.08
N MET A 134 2.36 -7.16 -12.93
CA MET A 134 2.10 -8.55 -12.54
C MET A 134 1.44 -8.64 -11.16
N PHE A 135 1.87 -7.83 -10.19
CA PHE A 135 1.23 -7.76 -8.87
C PHE A 135 -0.25 -7.38 -8.97
N ILE A 136 -0.58 -6.32 -9.73
CA ILE A 136 -1.97 -5.89 -9.91
C ILE A 136 -2.77 -6.97 -10.65
N CYS A 137 -2.24 -7.54 -11.73
CA CYS A 137 -2.91 -8.60 -12.48
C CYS A 137 -3.23 -9.82 -11.62
N VAL A 138 -2.25 -10.33 -10.86
CA VAL A 138 -2.44 -11.48 -9.97
C VAL A 138 -3.41 -11.15 -8.85
N PHE A 139 -3.30 -9.97 -8.25
CA PHE A 139 -4.23 -9.52 -7.21
C PHE A 139 -5.67 -9.45 -7.73
N LEU A 140 -5.89 -8.85 -8.90
CA LEU A 140 -7.22 -8.75 -9.51
C LEU A 140 -7.77 -10.11 -9.95
N LEU A 141 -6.94 -10.96 -10.55
CA LEU A 141 -7.32 -12.33 -10.92
C LEU A 141 -7.68 -13.14 -9.68
N SER A 142 -6.85 -13.09 -8.64
CA SER A 142 -7.09 -13.82 -7.39
C SER A 142 -8.35 -13.33 -6.68
N MET A 143 -8.59 -12.02 -6.66
CA MET A 143 -9.84 -11.46 -6.11
C MET A 143 -11.06 -11.88 -6.94
N ARG A 144 -10.97 -11.91 -8.27
CA ARG A 144 -12.06 -12.41 -9.14
C ARG A 144 -12.34 -13.89 -8.89
N LEU A 145 -11.30 -14.72 -8.84
CA LEU A 145 -11.40 -16.17 -8.65
C LEU A 145 -11.95 -16.51 -7.27
N LEU A 146 -11.47 -15.85 -6.22
CA LEU A 146 -11.81 -16.20 -4.85
C LEU A 146 -13.14 -15.61 -4.37
N LEU A 147 -13.54 -14.44 -4.87
CA LEU A 147 -14.83 -13.84 -4.49
C LEU A 147 -15.99 -14.26 -5.40
N ASN A 148 -15.76 -14.96 -6.52
CA ASN A 148 -16.79 -15.47 -7.45
C ASN A 148 -17.94 -14.48 -7.72
N THR A 149 -17.63 -13.18 -7.73
CA THR A 149 -18.59 -12.08 -7.81
C THR A 149 -18.13 -11.20 -8.95
N SER A 150 -19.06 -10.71 -9.77
CA SER A 150 -18.81 -9.65 -10.74
C SER A 150 -18.42 -8.37 -9.98
N ILE A 151 -17.13 -8.23 -9.68
CA ILE A 151 -16.59 -7.06 -8.97
C ILE A 151 -16.88 -5.83 -9.82
N GLN A 152 -17.78 -4.97 -9.34
CA GLN A 152 -18.02 -3.67 -9.92
C GLN A 152 -16.70 -2.88 -9.96
N ILE A 153 -16.38 -2.27 -11.11
CA ILE A 153 -15.11 -1.56 -11.36
C ILE A 153 -14.81 -0.51 -10.28
N SER A 154 -15.84 0.14 -9.73
CA SER A 154 -15.72 1.08 -8.61
C SER A 154 -15.13 0.44 -7.35
N ARG A 155 -15.64 -0.72 -6.94
CA ARG A 155 -15.13 -1.45 -5.76
C ARG A 155 -13.69 -1.92 -5.94
N CYS A 156 -13.33 -2.33 -7.15
CA CYS A 156 -11.96 -2.70 -7.49
C CYS A 156 -10.99 -1.54 -7.25
N ARG A 157 -11.36 -0.34 -7.70
CA ARG A 157 -10.58 0.88 -7.53
C ARG A 157 -10.39 1.24 -6.06
N ASP A 158 -11.44 1.09 -5.25
CA ASP A 158 -11.39 1.35 -3.80
C ASP A 158 -10.46 0.36 -3.07
N ILE A 159 -10.51 -0.93 -3.44
CA ILE A 159 -9.61 -1.97 -2.90
C ILE A 159 -8.16 -1.71 -3.31
N LEU A 160 -7.91 -1.36 -4.57
CA LEU A 160 -6.55 -1.03 -5.05
C LEU A 160 -5.99 0.18 -4.30
N LEU A 161 -6.80 1.24 -4.13
CA LEU A 161 -6.43 2.40 -3.34
C LEU A 161 -6.09 2.01 -1.90
N ALA A 162 -6.92 1.17 -1.29
CA ALA A 162 -6.68 0.67 0.06
C ALA A 162 -5.33 -0.05 0.18
N VAL A 163 -4.99 -0.90 -0.78
CA VAL A 163 -3.70 -1.62 -0.84
C VAL A 163 -2.52 -0.65 -1.05
N LEU A 164 -2.70 0.39 -1.88
CA LEU A 164 -1.66 1.40 -2.09
C LEU A 164 -1.41 2.22 -0.82
N VAL A 165 -2.46 2.68 -0.15
CA VAL A 165 -2.33 3.49 1.08
C VAL A 165 -1.85 2.65 2.27
N SER A 166 -2.28 1.39 2.37
CA SER A 166 -1.77 0.48 3.40
C SER A 166 -0.31 0.06 3.18
N SER A 167 0.27 0.32 2.00
CA SER A 167 1.71 0.10 1.75
C SER A 167 2.63 1.23 2.25
N HIS A 168 2.19 2.05 3.21
CA HIS A 168 2.93 3.19 3.77
C HIS A 168 4.26 2.82 4.45
N PHE A 169 4.39 1.60 5.00
CA PHE A 169 5.64 1.12 5.59
C PHE A 169 6.82 1.08 4.60
N LYS A 170 6.56 1.10 3.29
CA LYS A 170 7.62 1.23 2.28
C LYS A 170 8.44 2.52 2.44
N ILE A 171 7.91 3.56 3.08
CA ILE A 171 8.64 4.81 3.35
C ILE A 171 9.92 4.55 4.16
N PHE A 172 9.94 3.53 5.02
CA PHE A 172 11.15 3.14 5.76
C PHE A 172 12.31 2.69 4.86
N LEU A 173 12.05 2.32 3.60
CA LEU A 173 13.12 2.05 2.63
C LEU A 173 13.94 3.30 2.30
N ILE A 174 13.40 4.50 2.48
CA ILE A 174 14.17 5.74 2.33
C ILE A 174 15.24 5.84 3.42
N ALA A 175 14.96 5.36 4.64
CA ALA A 175 15.96 5.35 5.71
C ALA A 175 17.17 4.47 5.36
N THR A 176 16.97 3.41 4.57
CA THR A 176 18.06 2.53 4.09
C THR A 176 18.97 3.17 3.03
N MET A 177 18.57 4.33 2.48
CA MET A 177 19.47 5.15 1.65
C MET A 177 20.40 6.01 2.48
N VAL A 178 19.96 6.44 3.67
CA VAL A 178 20.77 7.25 4.59
C VAL A 178 21.67 6.37 5.46
N TRP A 179 21.16 5.22 5.89
CA TRP A 179 21.86 4.29 6.77
C TRP A 179 22.12 2.94 6.11
N GLU A 180 23.31 2.40 6.36
CA GLU A 180 23.67 1.06 5.92
C GLU A 180 23.03 0.02 6.84
N PHE A 181 21.98 -0.63 6.32
CA PHE A 181 21.31 -1.74 6.99
C PHE A 181 21.55 -3.06 6.24
N PRO A 182 21.56 -4.20 6.95
CA PRO A 182 21.61 -5.50 6.32
C PRO A 182 20.37 -5.74 5.45
N PHE A 183 20.50 -6.60 4.43
CA PHE A 183 19.42 -6.96 3.51
C PHE A 183 18.16 -7.49 4.22
N SER A 184 18.31 -8.06 5.42
CA SER A 184 17.20 -8.53 6.27
C SER A 184 16.18 -7.44 6.58
N VAL A 185 16.60 -6.17 6.68
CA VAL A 185 15.69 -5.04 6.95
C VAL A 185 14.69 -4.84 5.82
N ILE A 186 15.08 -5.07 4.56
CA ILE A 186 14.17 -4.99 3.41
C ILE A 186 13.05 -6.03 3.53
N PHE A 187 13.40 -7.26 3.93
CA PHE A 187 12.43 -8.34 4.15
C PHE A 187 11.51 -8.06 5.34
N ILE A 188 12.03 -7.47 6.42
CA ILE A 188 11.23 -7.05 7.58
C ILE A 188 10.21 -5.99 7.15
N ILE A 189 10.63 -4.98 6.38
CA ILE A 189 9.72 -3.95 5.86
C ILE A 189 8.65 -4.58 4.95
N ASP A 190 9.03 -5.51 4.07
CA ASP A 190 8.06 -6.22 3.22
C ASP A 190 7.03 -7.01 4.05
N LEU A 191 7.42 -7.58 5.19
CA LEU A 191 6.52 -8.27 6.12
C LEU A 191 5.56 -7.31 6.83
N PHE A 192 6.04 -6.14 7.27
CA PHE A 192 5.17 -5.08 7.81
C PHE A 192 4.19 -4.54 6.76
N VAL A 193 4.64 -4.36 5.52
CA VAL A 193 3.76 -3.97 4.41
C VAL A 193 2.70 -5.05 4.18
N LEU A 194 3.06 -6.33 4.25
CA LEU A 194 2.12 -7.44 4.10
C LEU A 194 1.07 -7.45 5.23
N SER A 195 1.49 -7.34 6.50
CA SER A 195 0.57 -7.29 7.64
C SER A 195 -0.40 -6.12 7.54
N SER A 196 0.09 -4.94 7.14
CA SER A 196 -0.73 -3.75 6.94
C SER A 196 -1.78 -3.95 5.83
N ASN A 197 -1.39 -4.52 4.69
CA ASN A 197 -2.32 -4.84 3.61
C ASN A 197 -3.39 -5.86 4.06
N MET A 198 -3.02 -6.85 4.89
CA MET A 198 -3.97 -7.83 5.45
C MET A 198 -5.02 -7.15 6.34
N VAL A 199 -4.60 -6.22 7.20
CA VAL A 199 -5.52 -5.45 8.06
C VAL A 199 -6.45 -4.58 7.21
N ALA A 200 -5.92 -3.89 6.20
CA ALA A 200 -6.73 -3.07 5.30
C ALA A 200 -7.76 -3.90 4.51
N LEU A 201 -7.37 -5.06 3.99
CA LEU A 201 -8.26 -5.96 3.25
C LEU A 201 -9.32 -6.59 4.16
N LYS A 202 -8.98 -6.91 5.41
CA LYS A 202 -9.94 -7.37 6.42
C LYS A 202 -11.03 -6.32 6.66
N VAL A 203 -10.66 -5.05 6.69
CA VAL A 203 -11.61 -3.94 6.86
C VAL A 203 -12.57 -3.81 5.67
N PHE A 204 -12.10 -4.08 4.45
CA PHE A 204 -12.94 -4.02 3.25
C PHE A 204 -13.79 -5.26 3.00
N SER A 205 -13.29 -6.45 3.38
CA SER A 205 -13.90 -7.74 3.03
C SER A 205 -14.35 -8.49 4.29
N GLU A 206 -15.36 -7.96 4.97
CA GLU A 206 -15.94 -8.54 6.19
C GLU A 206 -16.34 -10.03 6.09
N PRO A 207 -16.87 -10.56 4.96
CA PRO A 207 -17.23 -11.98 4.86
C PRO A 207 -16.21 -12.89 4.15
N ALA A 208 -15.12 -12.36 3.56
CA ALA A 208 -14.18 -13.13 2.71
C ALA A 208 -12.70 -13.00 3.14
N MET A 209 -12.46 -12.82 4.44
CA MET A 209 -11.15 -12.49 5.02
C MET A 209 -10.03 -13.48 4.60
N ASN A 210 -10.22 -14.78 4.77
CA ASN A 210 -9.18 -15.78 4.49
C ASN A 210 -8.80 -15.82 3.00
N ARG A 211 -9.78 -15.57 2.13
CA ARG A 211 -9.61 -15.53 0.68
C ARG A 211 -8.82 -14.29 0.24
N CYS A 212 -9.14 -13.11 0.80
CA CYS A 212 -8.41 -11.88 0.48
C CYS A 212 -6.98 -11.91 0.99
N ILE A 213 -6.74 -12.54 2.15
CA ILE A 213 -5.40 -12.76 2.69
C ILE A 213 -4.60 -13.66 1.75
N ALA A 214 -5.18 -14.80 1.31
CA ALA A 214 -4.54 -15.69 0.36
C ALA A 214 -4.22 -14.98 -0.97
N ALA A 215 -5.14 -14.16 -1.48
CA ALA A 215 -4.91 -13.36 -2.68
C ALA A 215 -3.72 -12.41 -2.56
N CYS A 216 -3.62 -11.71 -1.42
CA CYS A 216 -2.53 -10.78 -1.16
C CYS A 216 -1.19 -11.50 -1.04
N PHE A 217 -1.15 -12.63 -0.33
CA PHE A 217 0.03 -13.48 -0.22
C PHE A 217 0.49 -14.00 -1.59
N CYS A 218 -0.43 -14.54 -2.41
CA CYS A 218 -0.12 -15.02 -3.75
C CYS A 218 0.43 -13.91 -4.64
N ALA A 219 -0.22 -12.74 -4.66
CA ALA A 219 0.24 -11.60 -5.46
C ALA A 219 1.65 -11.12 -5.06
N ARG A 220 1.93 -11.05 -3.75
CA ARG A 220 3.26 -10.67 -3.24
C ARG A 220 4.32 -11.73 -3.50
N ALA A 221 3.98 -13.02 -3.36
CA ALA A 221 4.88 -14.13 -3.68
C ALA A 221 5.27 -14.11 -5.16
N VAL A 222 4.30 -13.94 -6.07
CA VAL A 222 4.58 -13.81 -7.50
C VAL A 222 5.46 -12.59 -7.78
N LYS A 223 5.19 -11.44 -7.14
CA LYS A 223 6.02 -10.25 -7.30
C LYS A 223 7.47 -10.50 -6.86
N LEU A 224 7.69 -11.17 -5.73
CA LEU A 224 9.02 -11.53 -5.24
C LEU A 224 9.75 -12.43 -6.23
N LEU A 225 9.07 -13.46 -6.74
CA LEU A 225 9.63 -14.38 -7.74
C LEU A 225 10.03 -13.65 -9.02
N VAL A 226 9.17 -12.76 -9.55
CA VAL A 226 9.48 -11.95 -10.74
C VAL A 226 10.71 -11.07 -10.50
N THR A 227 10.80 -10.44 -9.32
CA THR A 227 11.98 -9.62 -8.99
C THR A 227 13.26 -10.44 -8.84
N GLN A 228 13.18 -11.64 -8.26
CA GLN A 228 14.32 -12.55 -8.12
C GLN A 228 14.80 -13.08 -9.48
N ILE A 229 13.87 -13.45 -10.36
CA ILE A 229 14.19 -13.91 -11.71
C ILE A 229 14.88 -12.78 -12.50
N SER A 230 14.38 -11.55 -12.41
CA SER A 230 15.03 -10.41 -13.07
C SER A 230 16.45 -10.19 -12.53
N THR A 231 16.66 -10.25 -11.21
CA THR A 231 18.01 -10.13 -10.64
C THR A 231 18.96 -11.25 -11.11
N GLN A 232 18.47 -12.49 -11.28
CA GLN A 232 19.29 -13.58 -11.80
C GLN A 232 19.61 -13.44 -13.29
N ILE A 233 18.69 -12.90 -14.10
CA ILE A 233 18.94 -12.64 -15.53
C ILE A 233 19.97 -11.52 -15.68
N SER A 234 19.91 -10.49 -14.83
CA SER A 234 20.91 -9.41 -14.77
C SER A 234 22.32 -9.91 -14.46
N LEU A 235 22.46 -10.92 -13.60
CA LEU A 235 23.75 -11.53 -13.24
C LEU A 235 24.35 -12.44 -14.32
N ARG A 236 23.60 -12.77 -15.38
CA ARG A 236 24.01 -13.73 -16.41
C ARG A 236 24.51 -13.09 -17.71
N PHE A 237 24.35 -11.77 -17.83
CA PHE A 237 24.83 -10.94 -18.93
C PHE A 237 25.93 -10.01 -18.44
#